data_AF-A0A370H674-F1
#
_entry.id   AF-A0A370H674-F1
#
_cell.length_a   1.000
_cell.length_b   1.000
_cell.length_c   1.000
_cell.angle_alpha   90.00
_cell.angle_beta   90.00
_cell.angle_gamma   90.00
#
_symmetry.space_group_name_H-M   'P 1'
#
loop_
_entity.id
_entity.type
_entity.pdbx_description
1 polymer ?
#
loop_
_entity_poly.entity_id
_entity_poly.type
_entity_poly.pdbx_seq_one_letter_code
_entity_poly.pdbx_strand_id
1 'polypeptide(L)' 'MDDIDRHVQLSAIRVQWSAPDRTFVASTDQYPGITYQDESSLAAMSGLVETIHHRIDAGGTGAA' A
#
# COMPACT_ATOMS: atom_id res chain seq x y z
N MET A 1 -2.66 -15.88 -26.64
CA MET A 1 -3.34 -14.68 -26.13
C MET A 1 -3.23 -14.79 -24.63
N ASP A 2 -2.16 -14.20 -24.11
CA ASP A 2 -1.82 -14.14 -22.69
C ASP A 2 -2.88 -13.31 -21.97
N ASP A 3 -3.92 -13.98 -21.50
CA ASP A 3 -4.82 -13.45 -20.49
C ASP A 3 -3.98 -13.36 -19.22
N ILE A 4 -3.35 -12.19 -19.04
CA ILE A 4 -2.56 -11.87 -17.86
C ILE A 4 -3.53 -12.03 -16.69
N ASP A 5 -3.38 -13.15 -15.99
CA ASP A 5 -4.05 -13.56 -14.77
C ASP A 5 -3.88 -12.43 -13.75
N ARG A 6 -4.74 -11.40 -13.86
CA ARG A 6 -4.80 -10.27 -12.93
C ARG A 6 -5.49 -10.78 -11.68
N HIS A 7 -4.77 -11.60 -10.91
CA HIS A 7 -5.13 -11.90 -9.53
C HIS A 7 -5.17 -10.58 -8.78
N VAL A 8 -6.37 -10.01 -8.65
CA VAL A 8 -6.62 -8.90 -7.72
C VAL A 8 -6.72 -9.53 -6.34
N GLN A 9 -5.56 -9.78 -5.73
CA GLN A 9 -5.47 -10.23 -4.36
C GLN A 9 -5.74 -9.03 -3.44
N LEU A 10 -7.01 -8.83 -3.07
CA LEU A 10 -7.45 -7.85 -2.09
C LEU A 10 -7.00 -8.26 -0.68
N SER A 11 -5.70 -8.19 -0.39
CA SER A 11 -5.29 -8.34 1.00
C SER A 11 -5.74 -7.13 1.77
N ALA A 12 -6.37 -7.38 2.91
CA ALA A 12 -7.04 -6.37 3.71
C ALA A 12 -6.11 -5.18 3.98
N ILE A 13 -6.43 -4.03 3.39
CA ILE A 13 -5.84 -2.75 3.80
C ILE A 13 -6.51 -2.39 5.12
N ARG A 14 -5.71 -2.24 6.18
CA ARG A 14 -6.18 -1.80 7.48
C ARG A 14 -5.87 -0.32 7.64
N VAL A 15 -6.89 0.46 7.97
CA VAL A 15 -6.74 1.86 8.33
C VAL A 15 -7.09 2.00 9.80
N GLN A 16 -6.17 2.55 10.59
CA GLN A 16 -6.34 2.75 12.02
C GLN A 16 -6.07 4.21 12.37
N TRP A 17 -6.83 4.76 13.31
CA TRP A 17 -6.55 6.10 13.83
C TRP A 17 -5.42 6.04 14.87
N SER A 18 -4.34 6.79 14.64
CA SER A 18 -3.31 7.05 15.63
C SER A 18 -3.68 8.26 16.45
N ALA A 19 -4.12 8.04 17.69
CA ALA A 19 -4.38 9.12 18.65
C ALA A 19 -3.16 10.02 18.95
N PRO A 20 -1.93 9.51 19.15
CA PRO A 20 -0.79 10.38 19.45
C PRO A 20 -0.41 11.27 18.27
N ASP A 21 -0.48 10.76 17.04
CA ASP A 21 -0.10 11.50 15.83
C ASP A 21 -1.26 12.30 15.22
N ARG A 22 -2.50 12.03 15.67
CA ARG A 22 -3.75 12.58 15.11
C ARG A 22 -3.86 12.36 13.60
N THR A 23 -3.46 11.18 13.15
CA THR A 23 -3.48 10.75 11.74
C THR A 23 -4.07 9.36 11.59
N PHE A 24 -4.59 9.07 10.40
CA PHE A 24 -4.91 7.71 9.97
C PHE A 24 -3.66 7.03 9.44
N VAL A 25 -3.41 5.82 9.93
CA VAL A 25 -2.33 4.94 9.52
C VAL A 25 -2.92 3.83 8.66
N ALA A 26 -2.59 3.82 7.38
CA ALA A 26 -2.91 2.74 6.46
C ALA A 26 -1.75 1.73 6.41
N SER A 27 -2.08 0.45 6.47
CA SER A 27 -1.13 -0.66 6.44
C SER A 27 -1.72 -1.87 5.70
N THR A 28 -0.88 -2.79 5.26
CA THR A 28 -1.33 -4.03 4.61
C THR A 28 -0.51 -5.23 5.09
N ASP A 29 -1.18 -6.36 5.28
CA ASP A 29 -0.53 -7.63 5.64
C ASP A 29 0.34 -8.20 4.48
N GLN A 30 0.13 -7.74 3.24
CA GLN A 30 0.92 -8.19 2.07
C GLN A 30 2.35 -7.66 2.06
N TYR A 31 2.56 -6.46 2.58
CA TYR A 31 3.83 -5.77 2.56
C TYR A 31 4.16 -5.30 3.99
N PRO A 32 4.55 -6.23 4.87
CA PRO A 32 4.92 -5.89 6.24
C PRO A 32 6.06 -4.86 6.21
N GLY A 33 5.86 -3.73 6.89
CA GLY A 33 6.79 -2.61 6.89
C GLY A 33 6.51 -1.52 5.87
N ILE A 34 5.43 -1.62 5.07
CA ILE A 34 4.88 -0.48 4.33
C ILE A 34 3.66 0.04 5.07
N THR A 35 3.76 1.27 5.54
CA THR A 35 2.67 2.02 6.15
C THR A 35 2.67 3.43 5.62
N TYR A 36 1.49 4.03 5.50
CA TYR A 36 1.34 5.43 5.12
C TYR A 36 0.45 6.14 6.14
N GLN A 37 0.76 7.39 6.45
CA GLN A 37 0.05 8.17 7.46
C GLN A 37 -0.47 9.47 6.85
N ASP A 38 -1.71 9.80 7.13
CA ASP A 38 -2.32 11.06 6.69
C ASP A 38 -3.45 11.51 7.62
N GLU A 39 -3.80 12.79 7.64
CA GLU A 39 -4.94 13.32 8.39
C GLU A 39 -6.30 12.81 7.86
N SER A 40 -6.36 12.37 6.60
CA SER A 40 -7.55 11.80 5.97
C SER A 40 -7.40 10.30 5.76
N SER A 41 -8.42 9.53 6.14
CA SER A 41 -8.42 8.07 5.98
C SER A 41 -8.29 7.64 4.51
N LEU A 42 -8.88 8.40 3.59
CA LEU A 42 -8.78 8.13 2.16
C LEU A 42 -7.39 8.46 1.62
N ALA A 43 -6.82 9.59 2.02
CA ALA A 43 -5.46 9.95 1.62
C ALA A 43 -4.43 8.97 2.18
N ALA A 44 -4.63 8.47 3.41
CA ALA A 44 -3.81 7.42 3.99
C ALA A 44 -3.82 6.14 3.13
N MET A 45 -5.00 5.73 2.65
CA MET A 45 -5.12 4.59 1.74
C MET A 45 -4.50 4.83 0.37
N SER A 46 -4.79 5.97 -0.26
CA SER A 46 -4.25 6.32 -1.58
C SER A 46 -2.72 6.36 -1.55
N GLY A 47 -2.14 7.03 -0.55
CA GLY A 47 -0.70 7.09 -0.36
C GLY A 47 -0.06 5.73 -0.09
N LEU A 48 -0.76 4.82 0.63
CA LEU A 48 -0.29 3.45 0.80
C LEU A 48 -0.23 2.71 -0.55
N VAL A 49 -1.26 2.81 -1.38
CA VAL A 49 -1.30 2.16 -2.70
C VAL A 49 -0.20 2.70 -3.62
N GLU A 50 -0.03 4.02 -3.67
CA GLU A 50 1.04 4.65 -4.44
C GLU A 50 2.44 4.21 -3.96
N THR A 51 2.63 4.12 -2.65
CA THR A 51 3.90 3.64 -2.07
C THR A 51 4.19 2.18 -2.43
N ILE A 52 3.17 1.32 -2.41
CA ILE A 52 3.28 -0.09 -2.81
C ILE A 52 3.65 -0.18 -4.29
N HIS A 53 2.93 0.54 -5.16
CA HIS A 53 3.25 0.57 -6.60
C HIS A 53 4.68 1.04 -6.85
N HIS A 54 5.09 2.16 -6.22
CA HIS A 54 6.45 2.68 -6.38
C HIS A 54 7.53 1.68 -5.93
N ARG A 55 7.32 0.93 -4.84
CA ARG A 55 8.28 -0.10 -4.41
C ARG A 55 8.34 -1.31 -5.33
N ILE A 56 7.20 -1.73 -5.89
CA ILE A 56 7.17 -2.84 -6.85
C ILE A 56 7.90 -2.43 -8.14
N ASP A 57 7.63 -1.24 -8.67
CA ASP A 57 8.32 -0.69 -9.84
C ASP A 57 9.82 -0.49 -9.58
N ALA A 58 10.21 0.05 -8.43
CA ALA A 58 11.61 0.26 -8.07
C ALA A 58 12.39 -1.07 -7.88
N GLY A 59 11.71 -2.14 -7.45
CA GLY A 59 12.29 -3.49 -7.33
C GLY A 59 12.42 -4.23 -8.67
N GLY A 60 11.79 -3.73 -9.74
CA GLY A 60 11.82 -4.33 -11.08
C GLY A 60 13.07 -4.00 -11.91
N THR A 61 13.89 -3.03 -11.50
CA THR A 61 15.11 -2.63 -12.24
C THR A 61 16.34 -3.36 -11.70
N GLY A 62 16.31 -4.69 -11.76
CA GLY A 62 17.36 -5.55 -11.21
C GLY A 62 17.36 -6.97 -11.76
N ALA A 63 17.08 -7.15 -13.06
CA ALA A 63 17.39 -8.41 -13.74
C ALA A 63 17.58 -8.19 -15.25
N ALA A 64 18.76 -8.62 -15.72
CA ALA A 64 19.25 -8.77 -17.11
C ALA A 64 19.75 -7.52 -17.83
#